data_AF-A0A1U7P0V9-F1
#
_entry.id   AF-A0A1U7P0V9-F1
#
_cell.length_a   1.000
_cell.length_b   1.000
_cell.length_c   1.000
_cell.angle_alpha   90.00
_cell.angle_beta   90.00
_cell.angle_gamma   90.00
#
_symmetry.space_group_name_H-M   'P 1'
#
loop_
_entity.id
_entity.type
_entity.pdbx_description
1 polymer ?
#
loop_
_entity_poly.entity_id
_entity_poly.type
_entity_poly.pdbx_seq_one_letter_code
_entity_poly.pdbx_strand_id
1 'polypeptide(L)'
;MVMLGEQAVGMQDLIGVDFDTCQTVTSFSWLAPSARQQGLGREMRAAILHLAFEGFGAAEAASEAFFDNLPSNRVSESMGYQPNGSNWATRRGEPAVLNRWRLKRDDWELSRRSDIELIGMNGVKDVLHIK
;
A
#
# COMPACT_ATOMS: atom_id res chain seq x y z
N MET A 1 3.91 9.44 -5.73
CA MET A 1 4.84 10.33 -4.99
C MET A 1 4.16 10.81 -3.71
N VAL A 2 4.89 10.96 -2.61
CA VAL A 2 4.37 11.51 -1.34
C VAL A 2 4.95 12.91 -1.15
N MET A 3 4.06 13.90 -1.00
CA MET A 3 4.41 15.31 -0.82
C MET A 3 4.10 15.76 0.61
N LEU A 4 4.99 16.55 1.20
CA LEU A 4 4.73 17.28 2.44
C LEU A 4 4.95 18.78 2.14
N GLY A 5 3.84 19.53 2.07
CA GLY A 5 3.87 20.86 1.44
C GLY A 5 4.33 20.75 -0.02
N GLU A 6 5.34 21.52 -0.40
CA GLU A 6 5.91 21.51 -1.75
C GLU A 6 7.07 20.51 -1.91
N GLN A 7 7.43 19.76 -0.85
CA GLN A 7 8.58 18.86 -0.87
C GLN A 7 8.19 17.40 -1.12
N ALA A 8 8.85 16.74 -2.08
CA ALA A 8 8.77 15.30 -2.26
C ALA A 8 9.57 14.59 -1.16
N VAL A 9 8.88 13.80 -0.33
CA VAL A 9 9.47 13.15 0.86
C VAL A 9 9.47 11.62 0.77
N GLY A 10 8.88 11.05 -0.29
CA GLY A 10 8.86 9.61 -0.48
C GLY A 10 7.98 9.16 -1.62
N MET A 11 7.67 7.87 -1.59
CA MET A 11 6.91 7.20 -2.61
C MET A 11 6.05 6.10 -1.98
N GLN A 12 4.85 5.97 -2.52
CA GLN A 12 3.93 4.89 -2.25
C GLN A 12 3.38 4.44 -3.60
N ASP A 13 3.72 3.21 -3.97
CA ASP A 13 3.32 2.59 -5.22
C ASP A 13 2.12 1.68 -4.99
N LEU A 14 1.37 1.48 -6.07
CA LEU A 14 0.28 0.54 -6.19
C LEU A 14 0.43 -0.20 -7.51
N ILE A 15 0.45 -1.53 -7.46
CA ILE A 15 0.71 -2.38 -8.61
C ILE A 15 -0.40 -3.43 -8.68
N GLY A 16 -1.11 -3.49 -9.80
CA GLY A 16 -2.04 -4.57 -10.14
C GLY A 16 -1.49 -5.38 -11.31
N VAL A 17 -1.46 -6.70 -11.17
CA VAL A 17 -1.18 -7.63 -12.27
C VAL A 17 -2.48 -8.35 -12.58
N ASP A 18 -2.89 -8.34 -13.84
CA ASP A 18 -4.17 -8.89 -14.30
C ASP A 18 -5.37 -8.41 -13.45
N PHE A 19 -5.35 -7.12 -13.10
CA PHE A 19 -6.22 -6.55 -12.05
C PHE A 19 -7.71 -6.74 -12.33
N ASP A 20 -8.16 -6.63 -13.59
CA ASP A 20 -9.57 -6.83 -13.94
C ASP A 20 -10.08 -8.24 -13.59
N THR A 21 -9.17 -9.23 -13.55
CA THR A 21 -9.49 -10.61 -13.20
C THR A 21 -9.21 -10.90 -11.73
N CYS A 22 -8.03 -10.51 -11.24
CA CYS A 22 -7.57 -10.85 -9.89
C CYS A 22 -8.13 -9.92 -8.82
N GLN A 23 -8.42 -8.66 -9.17
CA GLN A 23 -8.87 -7.59 -8.28
C GLN A 23 -7.96 -7.40 -7.04
N THR A 24 -6.68 -7.76 -7.19
CA THR A 24 -5.68 -7.68 -6.13
C THR A 24 -4.61 -6.69 -6.50
N VAL A 25 -4.23 -5.85 -5.54
CA VAL A 25 -3.11 -4.92 -5.67
C VAL A 25 -1.98 -5.32 -4.72
N THR A 26 -0.76 -4.96 -5.07
CA THR A 26 0.39 -4.95 -4.16
C THR A 26 0.88 -3.53 -3.99
N SER A 27 1.49 -3.24 -2.84
CA SER A 27 2.03 -1.91 -2.56
C SER A 27 3.49 -1.98 -2.13
N PHE A 28 4.26 -0.97 -2.53
CA PHE A 28 5.64 -0.75 -2.11
C PHE A 28 5.79 0.70 -1.65
N SER A 29 6.71 0.97 -0.72
CA SER A 29 6.92 2.35 -0.28
C SER A 29 8.29 2.60 0.31
N TRP A 30 8.66 3.89 0.31
CA TRP A 30 9.80 4.41 1.05
C TRP A 30 9.55 5.87 1.44
N LEU A 31 10.20 6.29 2.52
CA LEU A 31 10.26 7.69 2.97
C LEU A 31 11.72 8.10 3.13
N ALA A 32 12.01 9.35 2.79
CA ALA A 32 13.28 9.99 3.09
C ALA A 32 13.56 9.91 4.61
N PRO A 33 14.83 9.72 5.04
CA PRO A 33 15.15 9.57 6.46
C PRO A 33 14.58 10.68 7.35
N SER A 34 14.61 11.94 6.88
CA SER A 34 14.09 13.11 7.60
C SER A 34 12.56 13.11 7.79
N ALA A 35 11.83 12.35 7.00
CA ALA A 35 10.36 12.27 7.03
C ALA A 35 9.83 11.03 7.78
N ARG A 36 10.71 10.20 8.34
CA ARG A 36 10.31 8.98 9.09
C ARG A 36 9.89 9.33 10.52
N GLN A 37 9.18 8.40 11.16
CA GLN A 37 8.75 8.48 12.56
C GLN A 37 7.76 9.62 12.90
N GLN A 38 7.13 10.20 11.88
CA GLN A 38 6.13 11.28 12.00
C GLN A 38 4.71 10.79 11.66
N GLY A 39 4.47 9.48 11.63
CA GLY A 39 3.18 8.91 11.23
C GLY A 39 2.92 8.84 9.72
N LEU A 40 3.74 9.50 8.90
CA LEU A 40 3.57 9.57 7.44
C LEU A 40 3.48 8.21 6.73
N GLY A 41 4.15 7.19 7.27
CA GLY A 41 4.08 5.84 6.68
C GLY A 41 2.68 5.22 6.74
N ARG A 42 1.94 5.53 7.81
CA ARG A 42 0.54 5.11 7.96
C ARG A 42 -0.38 5.96 7.09
N GLU A 43 -0.17 7.28 7.08
CA GLU A 43 -0.92 8.22 6.24
C GLU A 43 -0.85 7.85 4.75
N MET A 44 0.35 7.63 4.21
CA MET A 44 0.51 7.28 2.80
C MET A 44 -0.09 5.90 2.47
N ARG A 45 -0.04 4.93 3.40
CA ARG A 45 -0.65 3.62 3.20
C ARG A 45 -2.18 3.70 3.23
N ALA A 46 -2.74 4.53 4.12
CA ALA A 46 -4.18 4.77 4.15
C ALA A 46 -4.66 5.40 2.82
N ALA A 47 -3.94 6.40 2.31
CA ALA A 47 -4.24 7.04 1.04
C ALA A 47 -4.25 6.06 -0.14
N ILE A 48 -3.22 5.21 -0.26
CA ILE A 48 -3.14 4.27 -1.39
C ILE A 48 -4.15 3.12 -1.27
N LEU A 49 -4.50 2.70 -0.05
CA LEU A 49 -5.56 1.72 0.15
C LEU A 49 -6.92 2.29 -0.21
N HIS A 50 -7.17 3.57 0.12
CA HIS A 50 -8.38 4.24 -0.31
C HIS A 50 -8.47 4.32 -1.84
N LEU A 51 -7.37 4.64 -2.52
CA LEU A 51 -7.31 4.55 -3.98
C LEU A 51 -7.60 3.13 -4.50
N ALA A 52 -6.99 2.11 -3.90
CA ALA A 52 -7.18 0.73 -4.33
C ALA A 52 -8.63 0.25 -4.18
N PHE A 53 -9.20 0.42 -2.98
CA PHE A 53 -10.52 -0.09 -2.66
C PHE A 53 -11.63 0.83 -3.18
N GLU A 54 -11.67 2.10 -2.77
CA GLU A 54 -12.73 3.02 -3.21
C GLU A 54 -12.54 3.42 -4.68
N GLY A 55 -11.30 3.78 -5.05
CA GLY A 55 -11.00 4.28 -6.38
C GLY A 55 -11.10 3.20 -7.45
N PHE A 56 -10.41 2.08 -7.29
CA PHE A 56 -10.29 1.03 -8.32
C PHE A 56 -11.13 -0.21 -8.09
N GLY A 57 -11.86 -0.32 -6.97
CA GLY A 57 -12.72 -1.48 -6.75
C GLY A 57 -11.96 -2.76 -6.39
N ALA A 58 -10.73 -2.69 -5.88
CA ALA A 58 -9.96 -3.87 -5.48
C ALA A 58 -10.73 -4.73 -4.46
N ALA A 59 -10.58 -6.05 -4.53
CA ALA A 59 -11.11 -6.97 -3.54
C ALA A 59 -10.09 -7.25 -2.42
N GLU A 60 -8.80 -7.17 -2.75
CA GLU A 60 -7.70 -7.48 -1.84
C GLU A 60 -6.49 -6.56 -2.08
N ALA A 61 -5.80 -6.21 -0.99
CA ALA A 61 -4.49 -5.56 -1.03
C ALA A 61 -3.44 -6.43 -0.34
N ALA A 62 -2.31 -6.62 -1.00
CA ALA A 62 -1.15 -7.33 -0.50
C ALA A 62 0.01 -6.36 -0.24
N SER A 63 0.87 -6.73 0.71
CA SER A 63 2.12 -6.03 1.00
C SER A 63 3.16 -7.03 1.45
N GLU A 64 4.42 -6.73 1.18
CA GLU A 64 5.54 -7.52 1.68
C GLU A 64 6.56 -6.58 2.33
N ALA A 65 7.21 -7.07 3.39
CA ALA A 65 8.26 -6.34 4.07
C ALA A 65 9.28 -7.31 4.65
N PHE A 66 10.57 -6.96 4.61
CA PHE A 66 11.58 -7.79 5.26
C PHE A 66 11.24 -7.99 6.73
N PHE A 67 11.53 -9.17 7.26
CA PHE A 67 11.20 -9.55 8.63
C PHE A 67 11.75 -8.55 9.65
N ASP A 68 12.94 -8.03 9.41
CA ASP A 68 13.63 -7.02 10.23
C ASP A 68 13.19 -5.57 9.97
N ASN A 69 12.35 -5.32 8.96
CA ASN A 69 11.78 -4.01 8.66
C ASN A 69 10.57 -3.72 9.55
N LEU A 70 10.86 -3.52 10.85
CA LEU A 70 9.83 -3.26 11.87
C LEU A 70 8.88 -2.11 11.52
N PRO A 71 9.32 -0.96 10.96
CA PRO A 71 8.40 0.11 10.59
C PRO A 71 7.35 -0.31 9.56
N SER A 72 7.74 -1.03 8.51
CA SER A 72 6.79 -1.44 7.45
C SER A 72 5.82 -2.53 7.93
N ASN A 73 6.33 -3.49 8.72
CA ASN A 73 5.49 -4.52 9.33
C ASN A 73 4.43 -3.89 10.26
N ARG A 74 4.83 -2.95 11.14
CA ARG A 74 3.90 -2.23 12.03
C ARG A 74 2.86 -1.40 11.28
N VAL A 75 3.22 -0.78 10.15
CA VAL A 75 2.23 -0.09 9.30
C VAL A 75 1.18 -1.09 8.83
N SER A 76 1.60 -2.26 8.33
CA SER A 76 0.67 -3.30 7.85
C SER A 76 -0.25 -3.78 8.99
N GLU A 77 0.30 -4.12 10.14
CA GLU A 77 -0.46 -4.52 11.34
C GLU A 77 -1.47 -3.44 11.75
N SER A 78 -1.04 -2.17 11.83
CA SER A 78 -1.89 -1.05 12.26
C SER A 78 -3.04 -0.72 11.31
N MET A 79 -2.95 -1.19 10.06
CA MET A 79 -3.94 -0.99 9.00
C MET A 79 -4.85 -2.21 8.84
N GLY A 80 -4.79 -3.18 9.76
CA GLY A 80 -5.67 -4.35 9.79
C GLY A 80 -5.26 -5.47 8.84
N TYR A 81 -4.08 -5.41 8.22
CA TYR A 81 -3.59 -6.53 7.43
C TYR A 81 -3.40 -7.75 8.32
N GLN A 82 -3.77 -8.90 7.77
CA GLN A 82 -3.54 -10.21 8.37
C GLN A 82 -2.23 -10.82 7.83
N PRO A 83 -1.48 -11.58 8.65
CA PRO A 83 -0.35 -12.37 8.17
C PRO A 83 -0.78 -13.34 7.06
N ASN A 84 0.02 -13.44 6.00
CA ASN A 84 -0.27 -14.27 4.82
C ASN A 84 0.96 -15.11 4.39
N GLY A 85 1.71 -15.58 5.38
CA GLY A 85 2.92 -16.38 5.18
C GLY A 85 4.18 -15.55 4.99
N SER A 86 5.21 -16.17 4.41
CA SER A 86 6.52 -15.57 4.17
C SER A 86 7.00 -15.82 2.73
N ASN A 87 7.99 -15.05 2.31
CA ASN A 87 8.68 -15.22 1.02
C ASN A 87 10.18 -14.95 1.18
N TRP A 88 10.96 -15.24 0.15
CA TRP A 88 12.39 -14.90 0.08
C TRP A 88 12.63 -13.86 -1.02
N ALA A 89 13.53 -12.92 -0.74
CA ALA A 89 14.03 -11.97 -1.72
C ALA A 89 15.51 -11.68 -1.47
N THR A 90 16.14 -11.00 -2.42
CA THR A 90 17.51 -10.51 -2.24
C THR A 90 17.49 -9.09 -1.67
N ARG A 91 18.29 -8.84 -0.64
CA ARG A 91 18.54 -7.50 -0.08
C ARG A 91 20.03 -7.23 -0.10
N ARG A 92 20.46 -6.32 -0.98
CA ARG A 92 21.89 -5.98 -1.17
C ARG A 92 22.76 -7.20 -1.52
N GLY A 93 22.25 -8.08 -2.38
CA GLY A 93 22.96 -9.28 -2.82
C GLY A 93 22.74 -10.52 -1.94
N GLU A 94 22.21 -10.35 -0.72
CA GLU A 94 22.05 -11.45 0.24
C GLU A 94 20.59 -11.92 0.35
N PRO A 95 20.33 -13.21 0.61
CA PRO A 95 18.99 -13.72 0.84
C PRO A 95 18.40 -13.15 2.14
N ALA A 96 17.15 -12.71 2.09
CA ALA A 96 16.41 -12.21 3.24
C ALA A 96 14.93 -12.62 3.17
N VAL A 97 14.36 -12.87 4.35
CA VAL A 97 12.96 -13.29 4.49
C VAL A 97 12.03 -12.08 4.53
N LEU A 98 10.93 -12.18 3.80
CA LEU A 98 9.80 -11.25 3.78
C LEU A 98 8.63 -11.82 4.58
N ASN A 99 7.99 -10.98 5.38
CA ASN A 99 6.61 -11.20 5.82
C ASN A 99 5.67 -10.80 4.69
N ARG A 100 4.65 -11.63 4.46
CA ARG A 100 3.55 -11.32 3.54
C ARG A 100 2.32 -10.91 4.33
N TRP A 101 1.65 -9.87 3.86
CA TRP A 101 0.50 -9.26 4.48
C TRP A 101 -0.65 -9.22 3.49
N ARG A 102 -1.87 -9.49 3.97
CA ARG A 102 -3.10 -9.42 3.18
C ARG A 102 -4.16 -8.62 3.91
N LEU A 103 -4.83 -7.71 3.20
CA LEU A 103 -6.00 -6.97 3.67
C LEU A 103 -7.13 -7.15 2.67
N LYS A 104 -8.27 -7.68 3.12
CA LYS A 104 -9.47 -7.80 2.28
C LYS A 104 -10.29 -6.51 2.35
N ARG A 105 -11.13 -6.28 1.34
CA ARG A 105 -12.09 -5.17 1.31
C ARG A 105 -12.92 -5.09 2.58
N ASP A 106 -13.57 -6.18 2.98
CA ASP A 106 -14.46 -6.20 4.14
C ASP A 106 -13.73 -5.76 5.42
N ASP A 107 -12.49 -6.22 5.61
CA ASP A 107 -11.65 -5.83 6.76
C ASP A 107 -11.24 -4.34 6.70
N TRP A 108 -10.94 -3.84 5.49
CA TRP A 108 -10.62 -2.43 5.28
C TRP A 108 -11.83 -1.53 5.56
N GLU A 109 -13.03 -1.90 5.11
CA GLU A 109 -14.26 -1.11 5.28
C GLU A 109 -14.60 -0.85 6.75
N LEU A 110 -14.29 -1.79 7.65
CA LEU A 110 -14.50 -1.64 9.10
C LEU A 110 -13.69 -0.50 9.73
N SER A 111 -12.57 -0.12 9.12
CA SER A 111 -11.64 0.88 9.67
C SER A 111 -11.28 1.98 8.68
N ARG A 112 -12.01 2.07 7.56
CA ARG A 112 -11.69 3.02 6.49
C ARG A 112 -11.78 4.45 6.98
N ARG A 113 -10.83 5.26 6.54
CA ARG A 113 -10.83 6.71 6.76
C ARG A 113 -11.80 7.40 5.80
N SER A 114 -12.44 8.46 6.28
CA SER A 114 -13.39 9.28 5.53
C SER A 114 -12.83 10.65 5.12
N ASP A 115 -11.60 10.98 5.54
CA ASP A 115 -10.93 12.26 5.29
C ASP A 115 -9.96 12.19 4.09
N ILE A 116 -10.01 11.12 3.29
CA ILE A 116 -9.19 10.95 2.10
C ILE A 116 -10.04 11.27 0.87
N GLU A 117 -9.54 12.16 0.01
CA GLU A 117 -10.18 12.56 -1.24
C GLU A 117 -9.43 12.01 -2.44
N LEU A 118 -10.16 11.50 -3.43
CA LEU A 118 -9.62 11.08 -4.72
C LEU A 118 -10.04 12.08 -5.80
N ILE A 119 -9.06 12.70 -6.46
CA ILE A 119 -9.29 13.71 -7.49
C ILE A 119 -8.87 13.15 -8.85
N GLY A 120 -9.66 13.39 -9.90
CA GLY A 120 -9.32 13.03 -11.28
C GLY A 120 -9.52 11.55 -11.65
N MET A 121 -10.29 10.79 -10.87
CA MET A 121 -10.43 9.34 -11.04
C MET A 121 -11.03 8.89 -12.37
N ASN A 122 -11.97 9.65 -12.93
CA ASN A 122 -12.67 9.24 -14.16
C ASN A 122 -11.71 9.01 -15.32
N GLY A 123 -10.75 9.92 -15.55
CA GLY A 123 -9.78 9.78 -16.63
C GLY A 123 -8.77 8.64 -16.42
N VAL A 124 -8.52 8.24 -15.16
CA VAL A 124 -7.56 7.16 -14.85
C VAL A 124 -8.17 5.79 -15.15
N LYS A 125 -9.44 5.58 -14.79
CA LYS A 125 -10.12 4.29 -15.03
C LYS A 125 -10.16 3.94 -16.52
N ASP A 126 -10.44 4.93 -17.36
CA ASP A 126 -10.49 4.76 -18.81
C ASP A 126 -9.13 4.30 -19.38
N VAL A 127 -8.03 4.91 -18.93
CA VAL A 127 -6.67 4.58 -19.38
C VAL A 127 -6.21 3.21 -18.88
N LEU A 128 -6.60 2.83 -17.65
CA LEU A 128 -6.25 1.55 -17.05
C LEU A 128 -7.22 0.42 -17.45
N HIS A 129 -8.28 0.73 -18.21
CA HIS A 129 -9.36 -0.18 -18.59
C HIS A 129 -10.09 -0.83 -17.40
N ILE A 130 -10.05 -0.19 -16.23
CA ILE A 130 -10.73 -0.63 -15.01
C ILE A 130 -12.18 -0.18 -15.08
N LYS A 131 -13.11 -1.13 -14.88
CA LYS A 131 -14.56 -0.87 -14.91
C LYS A 131 -15.10 -0.12 -13.69
#